data_AF-F9DSW6-F1
#
_entry.id   AF-F9DSW6-F1
#
_cell.length_a   1.000
_cell.length_b   1.000
_cell.length_c   1.000
_cell.angle_alpha   90.00
_cell.angle_beta   90.00
_cell.angle_gamma   90.00
#
_symmetry.space_group_name_H-M   'P 1'
#
loop_
_entity.id
_entity.type
_entity.pdbx_description
1 polymer ?
#
loop_
_entity_poly.entity_id
_entity_poly.type
_entity_poly.pdbx_seq_one_letter_code
_entity_poly.pdbx_strand_id
1 'polypeptide(L)' 'MNEKKKVFMEKDRPDAKGPYMDNPENLKTDKESIYDMHEDMQTVDSIPLEDVRMEAEEERHQRRTKDRSSSEEKYEKE' A
#
# COMPACT_ATOMS: atom_id res chain seq x y z
N MET A 1 5.91 24.74 -9.51
CA MET A 1 6.03 24.96 -8.06
C MET A 1 6.06 23.57 -7.43
N ASN A 2 7.21 23.11 -6.94
CA ASN A 2 7.34 21.77 -6.34
C ASN A 2 6.92 21.87 -4.87
N GLU A 3 5.66 21.62 -4.59
CA GLU A 3 5.22 21.28 -3.24
C GLU A 3 5.86 19.93 -2.90
N LYS A 4 6.88 19.96 -2.04
CA LYS A 4 7.45 18.74 -1.46
C LYS A 4 6.30 18.05 -0.72
N LYS A 5 5.73 16.98 -1.30
CA LYS A 5 4.73 16.15 -0.64
C LYS A 5 5.32 15.72 0.72
N LYS A 6 4.72 16.18 1.81
CA LYS A 6 5.12 15.74 3.15
C LYS A 6 4.86 14.24 3.24
N VAL A 7 5.85 13.49 3.68
CA VAL A 7 5.69 12.06 3.98
C VAL A 7 4.87 11.98 5.25
N PHE A 8 3.73 11.30 5.20
CA PHE A 8 2.90 11.05 6.37
C PHE A 8 3.68 10.18 7.35
N MET A 9 3.90 10.68 8.57
CA MET A 9 4.58 9.95 9.63
C MET A 9 3.58 9.50 10.69
N GLU A 10 3.98 8.53 11.52
CA GLU A 10 3.14 8.04 12.61
C GLU A 10 2.69 9.14 13.59
N LYS A 11 3.45 10.23 13.70
CA LYS A 11 3.12 11.38 14.55
C LYS A 11 1.98 12.23 14.00
N ASP A 12 1.70 12.14 12.71
CA ASP A 12 0.65 12.90 12.03
C ASP A 12 -0.71 12.17 12.09
N ARG A 13 -0.72 10.92 12.58
CA ARG A 13 -1.91 10.08 12.67
C ARG A 13 -2.77 10.51 13.87
N PRO A 14 -4.09 10.69 13.68
CA PRO A 14 -4.99 11.11 14.74
C PRO A 14 -5.11 10.06 15.86
N ASP A 15 -5.37 10.53 17.06
CA ASP A 15 -5.65 9.69 18.22
C ASP A 15 -6.99 8.97 18.06
N ALA A 16 -7.08 7.72 18.52
CA ALA A 16 -8.27 6.90 18.39
C ALA A 16 -9.48 7.54 19.11
N LYS A 17 -10.60 7.72 18.39
CA LYS A 17 -11.86 8.18 19.00
C LYS A 17 -12.61 7.02 19.66
N GLY A 18 -12.22 6.68 20.88
CA GLY A 18 -12.92 5.65 21.65
C GLY A 18 -12.07 5.06 22.78
N PRO A 19 -12.60 4.05 23.50
CA PRO A 19 -11.76 3.26 24.40
C PRO A 19 -10.65 2.57 23.59
N TYR A 20 -9.42 2.63 24.09
CA TYR A 20 -8.27 1.96 23.49
C TYR A 20 -8.51 0.43 23.49
N MET A 21 -8.85 -0.10 22.31
CA MET A 21 -9.08 -1.53 22.07
C MET A 21 -7.90 -2.13 21.30
N ASP A 22 -7.88 -3.45 21.17
CA ASP A 22 -6.93 -4.13 20.29
C ASP A 22 -7.20 -3.72 18.84
N ASN A 23 -6.19 -3.12 18.19
CA ASN A 23 -6.30 -2.70 16.81
C ASN A 23 -6.32 -3.91 15.86
N PRO A 24 -7.05 -3.85 14.74
CA PRO A 24 -7.12 -4.95 13.76
C PRO A 24 -5.74 -5.31 13.18
N GLU A 25 -4.82 -4.36 13.11
CA GLU A 25 -3.41 -4.57 12.73
C GLU A 25 -2.55 -5.31 13.79
N ASN A 26 -3.10 -5.66 14.96
CA ASN A 26 -2.39 -6.24 16.10
C ASN A 26 -1.20 -5.40 16.60
N LEU A 27 -1.21 -4.09 16.34
CA LEU A 27 -0.23 -3.15 16.85
C LEU A 27 -0.76 -2.47 18.12
N LYS A 28 0.09 -2.41 19.16
CA LYS A 28 -0.18 -1.63 20.37
C LYS A 28 0.02 -0.16 20.05
N THR A 29 -1.06 0.54 19.73
CA THR A 29 -1.05 1.98 19.43
C THR A 29 -2.33 2.63 19.94
N ASP A 30 -2.21 3.89 20.35
CA ASP A 30 -3.30 4.74 20.86
C ASP A 30 -3.98 5.53 19.71
N LYS A 31 -3.66 5.22 18.47
CA LYS A 31 -4.02 5.98 17.26
C LYS A 31 -5.06 5.25 16.43
N GLU A 32 -5.87 5.98 15.65
CA GLU A 32 -6.94 5.42 14.79
C GLU A 32 -6.39 4.38 13.81
N SER A 33 -6.94 3.16 13.73
CA SER A 33 -6.56 2.03 12.83
C SER A 33 -6.06 2.43 11.43
N ILE A 34 -5.04 1.73 10.91
CA ILE A 34 -4.39 2.12 9.64
C ILE A 34 -5.38 1.98 8.49
N TYR A 35 -6.23 0.96 8.61
CA TYR A 35 -7.26 0.63 7.64
C TYR A 35 -8.42 1.63 7.61
N ASP A 36 -8.62 2.37 8.70
CA ASP A 36 -9.71 3.36 8.81
C ASP A 36 -9.29 4.76 8.36
N MET A 37 -7.99 5.02 8.18
CA MET A 37 -7.49 6.33 7.73
C MET A 37 -7.84 6.65 6.26
N HIS A 38 -8.00 5.61 5.44
CA HIS A 38 -8.12 5.73 3.99
C HIS A 38 -9.44 5.11 3.53
N GLU A 39 -10.52 5.90 3.57
CA GLU A 39 -11.87 5.48 3.14
C GLU A 39 -11.88 4.99 1.68
N ASP A 40 -11.02 5.55 0.83
CA ASP A 40 -10.85 5.16 -0.56
C ASP A 40 -10.30 3.74 -0.72
N MET A 41 -9.45 3.28 0.20
CA MET A 41 -8.87 1.94 0.18
C MET A 41 -9.85 0.82 0.58
N GLN A 42 -10.99 1.15 1.19
CA GLN A 42 -11.97 0.13 1.63
C GLN A 42 -12.61 -0.65 0.48
N THR A 43 -12.64 -0.06 -0.71
CA THR A 43 -13.35 -0.62 -1.88
C THR A 43 -12.40 -1.16 -2.95
N VAL A 44 -11.09 -1.09 -2.72
CA VAL A 44 -10.08 -1.45 -3.71
C VAL A 44 -9.67 -2.90 -3.49
N ASP A 45 -9.66 -3.67 -4.57
CA ASP A 45 -9.15 -5.03 -4.56
C ASP A 45 -7.68 -5.05 -4.12
N SER A 46 -7.31 -6.06 -3.34
CA SER A 46 -5.93 -6.24 -2.90
C SER A 46 -5.02 -6.51 -4.11
N ILE A 47 -4.00 -5.67 -4.29
CA ILE A 47 -3.01 -5.85 -5.36
C ILE A 47 -2.01 -6.94 -4.95
N PRO A 48 -1.74 -7.93 -5.82
CA PRO A 48 -0.71 -8.94 -5.57
C PRO A 48 0.68 -8.30 -5.38
N LEU A 49 1.39 -8.67 -4.30
CA LEU A 49 2.71 -8.10 -4.02
C LEU A 49 3.77 -8.52 -5.05
N GLU A 50 3.61 -9.70 -5.65
CA GLU A 50 4.54 -10.21 -6.66
C GLU A 50 4.51 -9.36 -7.93
N ASP A 51 3.31 -9.02 -8.40
CA ASP A 51 3.09 -8.12 -9.55
C ASP A 51 3.75 -6.76 -9.35
N VAL A 52 3.54 -6.14 -8.19
CA VAL A 52 4.10 -4.81 -7.86
C VAL A 52 5.63 -4.86 -7.86
N ARG A 53 6.22 -5.93 -7.32
CA ARG A 53 7.68 -6.10 -7.30
C ARG A 53 8.24 -6.27 -8.70
N MET A 54 7.59 -7.11 -9.52
CA MET A 54 8.00 -7.34 -10.90
C MET A 54 7.97 -6.05 -11.70
N GLU A 55 6.90 -5.26 -11.58
CA GLU A 55 6.80 -3.97 -12.26
C GLU A 55 7.85 -2.97 -11.79
N ALA A 56 8.09 -2.89 -10.47
CA ALA A 56 9.14 -2.03 -9.93
C ALA A 56 10.55 -2.44 -10.41
N GLU A 57 10.81 -3.75 -10.58
CA GLU A 57 12.07 -4.25 -11.14
C GLU A 57 12.22 -3.90 -12.62
N GLU A 58 11.17 -4.08 -13.43
CA GLU A 58 11.17 -3.66 -14.84
C GLU A 58 11.34 -2.15 -14.98
N GLU A 59 10.71 -1.35 -14.11
CA GLU A 59 10.82 0.11 -14.13
C GLU A 59 12.22 0.61 -13.76
N ARG A 60 12.97 -0.11 -12.91
CA ARG A 60 14.41 0.18 -12.70
C ARG A 60 15.19 0.08 -14.01
N HIS A 61 14.74 -0.76 -14.93
CA HIS A 61 15.30 -0.92 -16.26
C HIS A 61 14.48 -0.15 -17.32
N GLN A 62 14.32 1.17 -17.14
CA GLN A 62 13.51 2.09 -17.96
C GLN A 62 13.67 2.00 -19.49
N ARG A 63 14.79 1.48 -19.99
CA ARG A 63 15.11 1.36 -21.42
C ARG A 63 14.83 -0.03 -21.99
N ARG A 64 14.47 -1.01 -21.15
CA ARG A 64 14.13 -2.36 -21.57
C ARG A 64 12.62 -2.45 -21.77
N THR A 65 12.23 -3.23 -22.78
CA THR A 65 10.82 -3.57 -23.00
C THR A 65 10.29 -4.38 -21.82
N LYS A 66 9.05 -4.11 -21.39
CA LYS A 66 8.35 -4.87 -20.36
C LYS A 66 7.93 -6.25 -20.88
N ASP A 67 8.92 -7.15 -21.00
CA ASP A 67 8.72 -8.47 -21.61
C ASP A 67 7.90 -9.40 -20.69
N ARG A 68 7.91 -9.18 -19.37
CA ARG A 68 7.21 -10.05 -18.41
C ARG A 68 5.76 -9.65 -18.18
N SER A 69 5.33 -8.47 -18.65
CA SER A 69 3.95 -7.98 -18.49
C SER A 69 2.87 -8.89 -19.09
N SER A 70 3.22 -9.75 -20.06
CA SER A 70 2.30 -10.69 -20.71
C SER A 70 2.65 -12.16 -20.40
N SER A 71 3.47 -12.42 -19.37
CA SER A 71 3.86 -13.77 -19.01
C SER A 71 2.78 -14.45 -18.17
N GLU A 72 2.63 -15.77 -18.34
CA GLU A 72 1.71 -16.60 -17.53
C GLU A 72 2.08 -16.65 -16.05
N GLU A 73 3.24 -16.14 -15.65
CA GLU A 73 3.62 -15.99 -14.25
C GLU A 73 2.85 -14.85 -13.57
N LYS A 74 2.43 -13.84 -14.34
CA LYS A 74 1.67 -12.68 -13.85
C LYS A 74 0.17 -12.96 -13.70
N TYR A 75 -0.35 -13.88 -14.51
CA TYR A 75 -1.75 -14.29 -14.44
C TYR A 75 -1.79 -15.61 -13.69
N GLU A 76 -2.21 -15.60 -12.42
CA GLU A 76 -2.45 -16.86 -11.69
C GLU A 76 -3.34 -17.76 -12.56
N LYS A 77 -2.82 -18.92 -12.96
CA LYS A 77 -3.62 -19.96 -13.60
C LYS A 77 -4.62 -20.48 -12.56
N GLU A 78 -5.90 -20.25 -12.82
CA GLU A 78 -7.03 -20.88 -12.08
C GLU A 78 -6.92 -22.42 -12.03
#